data_AF-A0A9Q0L2Q4-F1
#
_entry.id   AF-A0A9Q0L2Q4-F1
#
_cell.length_a   1.000
_cell.length_b   1.000
_cell.length_c   1.000
_cell.angle_alpha   90.00
_cell.angle_beta   90.00
_cell.angle_gamma   90.00
#
_symmetry.space_group_name_H-M   'P 1'
#
loop_
_entity.id
_entity.type
_entity.pdbx_description
1 polymer ?
#
loop_
_entity_poly.entity_id
_entity_poly.type
_entity_poly.pdbx_seq_one_letter_code
_entity_poly.pdbx_strand_id
1 'polypeptide(L)'
;MKGWSNLLLSFSESSVSQEGLRLSDQFSFSIPELVQKIDLLFLISSSGLFLSSKREQVNSSFDLSKLKWNRFQSSVQFQPTVELRNETEVIWQIPDSPKAVLFLAHGCNGRAANFWDRCPSCLNCIGLPEERLIVLHALARKFAVITISSAGECWSLGRQQERLIVKEIIKWWVAKNKLEKLPLVALGASSGGYFVSLLATDMKFNSITLMIAQALFYGKVVPDEYPPTLFVHMPKDHARLQIINENLLALREKGIDVAEITCMEFPLYPNFLADRIPGLDRTVSVKLFELFQKKGFIDQNGFMKKDGRRTKWKEALRERETLLSDKTVLDLGHHIQEEMNLAFAYHEMTSLQSEQIYDWFESHMNAWYHHSDLKDFMGQ
;
A
#
# COMPACT_ATOMS: atom_id res chain seq x y z
N MET A 1 -19.32 50.07 1.29
CA MET A 1 -20.70 50.26 1.77
C MET A 1 -21.15 48.98 2.45
N LYS A 2 -21.72 49.12 3.66
CA LYS A 2 -22.57 48.22 4.48
C LYS A 2 -22.80 46.79 3.96
N GLY A 3 -22.76 45.74 4.76
CA GLY A 3 -22.85 45.70 6.21
C GLY A 3 -22.78 44.28 6.76
N TRP A 4 -22.60 44.27 8.08
CA TRP A 4 -22.66 43.13 8.97
C TRP A 4 -24.11 42.74 9.25
N SER A 5 -24.35 41.47 9.54
CA SER A 5 -25.48 41.05 10.38
C SER A 5 -25.12 39.82 11.19
N ASN A 6 -25.29 39.99 12.50
CA ASN A 6 -25.12 39.05 13.60
C ASN A 6 -25.99 37.79 13.49
N LEU A 7 -25.57 36.71 14.15
CA LEU A 7 -26.51 35.93 14.97
C LEU A 7 -25.83 35.48 16.27
N LEU A 8 -26.49 35.84 17.37
CA LEU A 8 -26.24 35.50 18.77
C LEU A 8 -27.00 34.21 19.14
N LEU A 9 -26.71 33.72 20.36
CA LEU A 9 -27.46 32.82 21.26
C LEU A 9 -26.78 31.46 21.47
N SER A 10 -26.61 30.91 22.68
CA SER A 10 -26.76 31.40 24.05
C SER A 10 -26.26 30.29 24.98
N PHE A 11 -25.46 30.62 26.00
CA PHE A 11 -25.16 29.76 27.14
C PHE A 11 -26.30 29.86 28.18
N SER A 12 -26.65 28.74 28.82
CA SER A 12 -27.29 28.75 30.14
C SER A 12 -26.90 27.49 30.93
N GLU A 13 -26.12 27.69 31.98
CA GLU A 13 -25.97 26.77 33.11
C GLU A 13 -27.21 26.84 34.00
N SER A 14 -27.63 25.71 34.57
CA SER A 14 -28.37 25.70 35.85
C SER A 14 -28.15 24.38 36.60
N SER A 15 -28.31 24.49 37.91
CA SER A 15 -27.69 23.80 39.03
C SER A 15 -28.44 22.59 39.58
N VAL A 16 -27.66 21.63 40.11
CA VAL A 16 -27.77 20.93 41.42
C VAL A 16 -29.14 20.36 41.87
N SER A 17 -29.18 19.04 42.10
CA SER A 17 -29.72 18.47 43.35
C SER A 17 -29.05 17.12 43.69
N GLN A 18 -28.51 17.05 44.91
CA GLN A 18 -28.13 15.81 45.62
C GLN A 18 -29.33 15.38 46.47
N GLU A 19 -29.72 14.12 46.39
CA GLU A 19 -30.47 13.45 47.46
C GLU A 19 -29.92 12.03 47.64
N GLY A 20 -29.44 11.75 48.85
CA GLY A 20 -29.05 10.43 49.30
C GLY A 20 -30.22 9.72 49.96
N LEU A 21 -30.26 8.40 49.80
CA LEU A 21 -31.04 7.49 50.64
C LEU A 21 -30.14 6.32 51.05
N ARG A 22 -30.07 6.12 52.37
CA ARG A 22 -29.38 5.06 53.11
C ARG A 22 -30.43 4.15 53.74
N LEU A 23 -30.00 2.92 54.06
CA LEU A 23 -30.65 1.85 54.85
C LEU A 23 -31.55 0.91 54.01
N SER A 24 -31.50 -0.42 54.12
CA SER A 24 -31.07 -1.30 55.22
C SER A 24 -30.84 -2.74 54.76
N ASP A 25 -29.89 -3.40 55.43
CA ASP A 25 -29.70 -4.82 55.79
C ASP A 25 -30.38 -5.98 55.04
N GLN A 26 -29.53 -6.98 54.76
CA GLN A 26 -29.70 -8.43 55.00
C GLN A 26 -29.35 -9.27 53.77
N PHE A 27 -28.07 -9.68 53.62
CA PHE A 27 -27.71 -11.00 53.06
C PHE A 27 -26.29 -11.37 53.52
N SER A 28 -26.22 -12.19 54.57
CA SER A 28 -25.01 -12.86 55.01
C SER A 28 -24.72 -14.03 54.06
N PHE A 29 -23.72 -13.90 53.20
CA PHE A 29 -23.15 -15.02 52.44
C PHE A 29 -21.76 -15.36 52.98
N SER A 30 -21.62 -16.60 53.43
CA SER A 30 -20.38 -17.19 53.92
C SER A 30 -19.35 -17.25 52.80
N ILE A 31 -18.22 -16.57 53.01
CA ILE A 31 -17.05 -16.52 52.14
C ILE A 31 -16.13 -17.71 52.51
N PRO A 32 -16.38 -18.94 52.02
CA PRO A 32 -15.21 -19.75 51.63
C PRO A 32 -15.36 -20.57 50.33
N GLU A 33 -16.52 -20.66 49.68
CA GLU A 33 -16.68 -21.53 48.49
C GLU A 33 -16.60 -20.81 47.14
N LEU A 34 -16.72 -19.48 47.11
CA LEU A 34 -16.63 -18.69 45.86
C LEU A 34 -15.17 -18.41 45.46
N VAL A 35 -14.25 -18.36 46.42
CA VAL A 35 -12.82 -18.06 46.17
C VAL A 35 -12.12 -19.24 45.50
N GLN A 36 -12.45 -20.50 45.87
CA GLN A 36 -11.87 -21.68 45.24
C GLN A 36 -12.32 -21.92 43.78
N LYS A 37 -13.50 -21.41 43.38
CA LYS A 37 -13.97 -21.52 41.99
C LYS A 37 -13.41 -20.42 41.08
N ILE A 38 -13.03 -19.27 41.64
CA ILE A 38 -12.38 -18.19 40.89
C ILE A 38 -10.93 -18.57 40.56
N ASP A 39 -10.20 -19.21 41.49
CA ASP A 39 -8.82 -19.62 41.24
C ASP A 39 -8.67 -20.70 40.15
N LEU A 40 -9.65 -21.62 40.00
CA LEU A 40 -9.61 -22.64 38.95
C LEU A 40 -9.95 -22.07 37.56
N LEU A 41 -10.79 -21.03 37.48
CA LEU A 41 -11.10 -20.32 36.23
C LEU A 41 -9.91 -19.44 35.78
N PHE A 42 -9.16 -18.84 36.71
CA PHE A 42 -7.94 -18.11 36.38
C PHE A 42 -6.77 -19.03 35.97
N LEU A 43 -6.69 -20.26 36.50
CA LEU A 43 -5.67 -21.24 36.10
C LEU A 43 -5.96 -21.86 34.72
N ILE A 44 -7.23 -22.02 34.33
CA ILE A 44 -7.60 -22.50 32.99
C ILE A 44 -7.53 -21.35 31.95
N SER A 45 -7.79 -20.09 32.34
CA SER A 45 -7.60 -18.95 31.43
C SER A 45 -6.12 -18.57 31.22
N SER A 46 -5.25 -18.81 32.20
CA SER A 46 -3.80 -18.57 32.06
C SER A 46 -3.06 -19.67 31.30
N SER A 47 -3.64 -20.87 31.19
CA SER A 47 -3.09 -21.98 30.38
C SER A 47 -3.56 -21.94 28.91
N GLY A 48 -4.72 -21.31 28.64
CA GLY A 48 -5.33 -21.23 27.30
C GLY A 48 -4.99 -19.97 26.49
N LEU A 49 -4.26 -19.00 27.05
CA LEU A 49 -3.93 -17.71 26.41
C LEU A 49 -2.45 -17.55 26.02
N PHE A 50 -1.65 -18.62 26.09
CA PHE A 50 -0.27 -18.65 25.59
C PHE A 50 -0.10 -19.25 24.18
N LEU A 51 -1.20 -19.32 23.42
CA LEU A 51 -1.18 -19.46 21.95
C LEU A 51 -1.63 -18.15 21.28
N SER A 52 -1.42 -17.00 21.93
CA SER A 52 -1.40 -15.73 21.21
C SER A 52 -0.19 -15.75 20.29
N SER A 53 -0.47 -15.78 19.00
CA SER A 53 0.51 -15.79 17.91
C SER A 53 1.60 -14.76 18.16
N LYS A 54 2.81 -15.22 18.48
CA LYS A 54 4.02 -14.51 18.08
C LYS A 54 4.04 -14.47 16.55
N ARG A 55 3.27 -13.58 15.94
CA ARG A 55 3.49 -13.18 14.55
C ARG A 55 4.58 -12.12 14.65
N GLU A 56 5.81 -12.57 14.38
CA GLU A 56 7.02 -11.78 14.42
C GLU A 56 6.81 -10.45 13.68
N GLN A 57 7.20 -9.35 14.31
CA GLN A 57 7.49 -8.12 13.59
C GLN A 57 8.64 -8.48 12.64
N VAL A 58 8.33 -8.64 11.34
CA VAL A 58 9.32 -9.00 10.32
C VAL A 58 10.21 -7.79 10.08
N ASN A 59 11.17 -7.58 10.97
CA ASN A 59 12.28 -6.66 10.76
C ASN A 59 13.21 -7.29 9.72
N SER A 60 12.90 -7.10 8.44
CA SER A 60 13.78 -7.59 7.39
C SER A 60 15.00 -6.67 7.29
N SER A 61 16.15 -7.10 7.82
CA SER A 61 17.44 -6.62 7.32
C SER A 61 17.52 -7.03 5.85
N PHE A 62 17.15 -6.11 4.95
CA PHE A 62 16.95 -6.42 3.55
C PHE A 62 18.29 -6.47 2.83
N ASP A 63 18.74 -7.67 2.46
CA ASP A 63 19.97 -7.85 1.71
C ASP A 63 19.72 -7.56 0.23
N LEU A 64 19.96 -6.30 -0.16
CA LEU A 64 19.83 -5.83 -1.54
C LEU A 64 20.69 -6.64 -2.54
N SER A 65 21.79 -7.26 -2.08
CA SER A 65 22.69 -8.03 -2.94
C SER A 65 22.07 -9.37 -3.41
N LYS A 66 21.02 -9.85 -2.73
CA LYS A 66 20.28 -11.06 -3.13
C LYS A 66 19.17 -10.80 -4.14
N LEU A 67 18.80 -9.54 -4.36
CA LEU A 67 17.73 -9.20 -5.28
C LEU A 67 18.28 -9.18 -6.70
N LYS A 68 18.01 -10.26 -7.44
CA LYS A 68 18.25 -10.31 -8.88
C LYS A 68 17.15 -9.50 -9.57
N TRP A 69 17.34 -8.20 -9.71
CA TRP A 69 16.39 -7.28 -10.36
C TRP A 69 16.02 -7.70 -11.78
N ASN A 70 16.97 -8.32 -12.49
CA ASN A 70 16.77 -8.87 -13.84
C ASN A 70 16.18 -10.29 -13.87
N ARG A 71 15.77 -10.89 -12.75
CA ARG A 71 15.27 -12.28 -12.71
C ARG A 71 14.05 -12.52 -13.59
N PHE A 72 13.32 -11.47 -13.93
CA PHE A 72 12.10 -11.54 -14.74
C PHE A 72 12.35 -11.49 -16.24
N GLN A 73 13.52 -11.01 -16.69
CA GLN A 73 13.80 -10.80 -18.12
C GLN A 73 13.66 -12.07 -18.97
N SER A 74 13.87 -13.25 -18.37
CA SER A 74 13.70 -14.55 -19.05
C SER A 74 12.32 -15.18 -18.91
N SER A 75 11.45 -14.69 -18.01
CA SER A 75 10.18 -15.34 -17.66
C SER A 75 8.94 -14.50 -17.90
N VAL A 76 9.06 -13.17 -17.94
CA VAL A 76 7.94 -12.24 -18.16
C VAL A 76 8.38 -11.17 -19.15
N GLN A 77 7.58 -10.98 -20.20
CA GLN A 77 7.72 -9.88 -21.13
C GLN A 77 6.47 -9.00 -21.08
N PHE A 78 6.66 -7.69 -21.05
CA PHE A 78 5.55 -6.76 -21.17
C PHE A 78 5.00 -6.74 -22.59
N GLN A 79 3.74 -7.14 -22.68
CA GLN A 79 2.90 -7.03 -23.87
C GLN A 79 1.50 -6.60 -23.42
N PRO A 80 1.38 -5.42 -22.76
CA PRO A 80 0.11 -4.97 -22.23
C PRO A 80 -0.88 -4.66 -23.35
N THR A 81 -2.16 -4.78 -23.03
CA THR A 81 -3.26 -4.18 -23.78
C THR A 81 -3.56 -2.81 -23.19
N VAL A 82 -3.73 -1.81 -24.05
CA VAL A 82 -4.08 -0.43 -23.68
C VAL A 82 -5.47 -0.14 -24.24
N GLU A 83 -6.38 0.36 -23.41
CA GLU A 83 -7.72 0.78 -23.83
C GLU A 83 -8.13 2.04 -23.08
N LEU A 84 -8.92 2.89 -23.75
CA LEU A 84 -9.58 4.03 -23.12
C LEU A 84 -11.03 3.67 -22.85
N ARG A 85 -11.46 3.84 -21.60
CA ARG A 85 -12.83 3.55 -21.16
C ARG A 85 -13.35 4.70 -20.32
N ASN A 86 -14.44 5.34 -20.75
CA ASN A 86 -14.94 6.57 -20.12
C ASN A 86 -13.82 7.61 -19.95
N GLU A 87 -13.04 7.82 -21.02
CA GLU A 87 -11.87 8.72 -21.05
C GLU A 87 -10.75 8.34 -20.05
N THR A 88 -10.87 7.19 -19.38
CA THR A 88 -9.91 6.68 -18.42
C THR A 88 -8.98 5.69 -19.10
N GLU A 89 -7.67 5.91 -18.97
CA GLU A 89 -6.64 4.97 -19.46
C GLU A 89 -6.61 3.72 -18.58
N VAL A 90 -6.78 2.57 -19.24
CA VAL A 90 -6.74 1.24 -18.61
C VAL A 90 -5.67 0.43 -19.33
N ILE A 91 -4.71 -0.09 -18.58
CA ILE A 91 -3.62 -0.91 -19.12
C ILE A 91 -3.54 -2.21 -18.32
N TRP A 92 -3.47 -3.34 -19.01
CA TRP A 92 -3.47 -4.64 -18.37
C TRP A 92 -2.68 -5.69 -19.13
N GLN A 93 -2.30 -6.75 -18.41
CA GLN A 93 -1.75 -7.97 -18.98
C GLN A 93 -2.22 -9.17 -18.16
N ILE A 94 -2.60 -10.24 -18.86
CA ILE A 94 -3.07 -11.48 -18.26
C ILE A 94 -2.03 -12.56 -18.58
N PRO A 95 -1.38 -13.17 -17.57
CA PRO A 95 -0.46 -14.26 -17.79
C PRO A 95 -1.22 -15.56 -18.10
N ASP A 96 -0.55 -16.55 -18.69
CA ASP A 96 -1.15 -17.87 -18.87
C ASP A 96 -1.54 -18.50 -17.54
N SER A 97 -2.75 -19.06 -17.46
CA SER A 97 -3.33 -19.66 -16.26
C SER A 97 -3.32 -18.71 -15.05
N PRO A 98 -4.04 -17.57 -15.12
CA PRO A 98 -4.08 -16.61 -14.04
C PRO A 98 -4.75 -17.21 -12.81
N LYS A 99 -4.19 -16.94 -11.62
CA LYS A 99 -4.72 -17.44 -10.34
C LYS A 99 -5.49 -16.40 -9.54
N ALA A 100 -5.31 -15.12 -9.85
CA ALA A 100 -5.97 -14.00 -9.19
C ALA A 100 -5.96 -12.76 -10.09
N VAL A 101 -6.87 -11.83 -9.82
CA VAL A 101 -6.89 -10.48 -10.39
C VAL A 101 -6.25 -9.51 -9.40
N LEU A 102 -5.35 -8.66 -9.90
CA LEU A 102 -4.73 -7.58 -9.15
C LEU A 102 -5.06 -6.23 -9.78
N PHE A 103 -5.73 -5.38 -9.01
CA PHE A 103 -5.88 -3.95 -9.33
C PHE A 103 -4.74 -3.14 -8.68
N LEU A 104 -4.08 -2.29 -9.49
CA LEU A 104 -3.03 -1.38 -9.03
C LEU A 104 -3.45 0.09 -9.19
N ALA A 105 -3.38 0.85 -8.09
CA ALA A 105 -3.66 2.28 -8.03
C ALA A 105 -2.37 3.09 -7.75
N HIS A 106 -2.00 3.96 -8.68
CA HIS A 106 -0.80 4.81 -8.57
C HIS A 106 -0.88 5.86 -7.45
N GLY A 107 0.27 6.39 -7.04
CA GLY A 107 0.34 7.58 -6.19
C GLY A 107 0.17 8.89 -6.97
N CYS A 108 0.19 10.03 -6.28
CA CYS A 108 0.09 11.34 -6.95
C CYS A 108 1.19 11.54 -8.01
N ASN A 109 0.83 12.20 -9.11
CA ASN A 109 1.64 12.39 -10.32
C ASN A 109 1.91 11.11 -11.13
N GLY A 110 1.40 9.96 -10.67
CA GLY A 110 1.43 8.72 -11.42
C GLY A 110 0.28 8.61 -12.42
N ARG A 111 0.29 7.51 -13.18
CA ARG A 111 -0.76 7.05 -14.11
C ARG A 111 -0.56 5.56 -14.41
N ALA A 112 -1.53 4.91 -15.05
CA ALA A 112 -1.44 3.51 -15.46
C ALA A 112 -0.15 3.24 -16.26
N ALA A 113 0.20 4.12 -17.19
CA ALA A 113 1.41 4.02 -18.02
C ALA A 113 2.75 3.96 -17.25
N ASN A 114 2.81 4.34 -15.96
CA ASN A 114 4.02 4.21 -15.16
C ASN A 114 4.38 2.76 -14.82
N PHE A 115 3.38 1.88 -14.74
CA PHE A 115 3.53 0.47 -14.36
C PHE A 115 4.06 -0.45 -15.47
N TRP A 116 4.20 0.07 -16.69
CA TRP A 116 4.52 -0.72 -17.86
C TRP A 116 5.66 -0.09 -18.62
N ASP A 117 6.52 -0.91 -19.21
CA ASP A 117 7.57 -0.39 -20.07
C ASP A 117 7.04 0.04 -21.42
N ARG A 118 7.75 1.00 -22.01
CA ARG A 118 7.61 1.28 -23.43
C ARG A 118 7.86 0.00 -24.25
N CYS A 119 6.88 -0.37 -25.05
CA CYS A 119 6.93 -1.51 -25.95
C CYS A 119 6.04 -1.24 -27.18
N PRO A 120 6.09 -2.06 -28.24
CA PRO A 120 5.28 -1.83 -29.44
C PRO A 120 3.77 -1.72 -29.18
N SER A 121 3.24 -2.43 -28.17
CA SER A 121 1.82 -2.37 -27.79
C SER A 121 1.48 -1.20 -26.86
N CYS A 122 2.48 -0.49 -26.32
CA CYS A 122 2.30 0.71 -25.52
C CYS A 122 3.46 1.69 -25.68
N LEU A 123 3.36 2.57 -26.67
CA LEU A 123 4.41 3.55 -26.98
C LEU A 123 4.54 4.65 -25.90
N ASN A 124 3.43 4.97 -25.23
CA ASN A 124 3.36 6.01 -24.20
C ASN A 124 3.66 5.49 -22.78
N CYS A 125 3.90 4.19 -22.64
CA CYS A 125 4.31 3.60 -21.37
C CYS A 125 5.70 4.13 -20.95
N ILE A 126 5.87 4.30 -19.64
CA ILE A 126 7.03 4.97 -19.02
C ILE A 126 7.93 3.96 -18.32
N GLY A 127 7.36 3.09 -17.48
CA GLY A 127 8.09 2.04 -16.78
C GLY A 127 8.95 2.59 -15.62
N LEU A 128 8.33 3.31 -14.69
CA LEU A 128 9.00 3.76 -13.47
C LEU A 128 9.47 2.56 -12.64
N PRO A 129 10.67 2.62 -12.01
CA PRO A 129 11.33 1.43 -11.46
C PRO A 129 10.49 0.64 -10.45
N GLU A 130 9.82 1.30 -9.50
CA GLU A 130 9.04 0.58 -8.49
C GLU A 130 7.74 0.03 -9.08
N GLU A 131 6.99 0.87 -9.80
CA GLU A 131 5.73 0.48 -10.43
C GLU A 131 5.92 -0.72 -11.37
N ARG A 132 6.91 -0.66 -12.27
CA ARG A 132 7.17 -1.74 -13.23
C ARG A 132 7.54 -3.05 -12.54
N LEU A 133 8.34 -2.99 -11.47
CA LEU A 133 8.82 -4.18 -10.78
C LEU A 133 7.67 -4.85 -10.03
N ILE A 134 6.76 -4.06 -9.46
CA ILE A 134 5.51 -4.59 -8.88
C ILE A 134 4.76 -5.41 -9.94
N VAL A 135 4.54 -4.89 -11.15
CA VAL A 135 3.84 -5.66 -12.20
C VAL A 135 4.61 -6.90 -12.63
N LEU A 136 5.93 -6.82 -12.80
CA LEU A 136 6.74 -7.98 -13.18
C LEU A 136 6.64 -9.11 -12.14
N HIS A 137 6.69 -8.77 -10.84
CA HIS A 137 6.48 -9.74 -9.77
C HIS A 137 5.06 -10.34 -9.83
N ALA A 138 4.02 -9.53 -10.04
CA ALA A 138 2.64 -10.00 -10.17
C ALA A 138 2.48 -11.01 -11.32
N LEU A 139 2.95 -10.65 -12.52
CA LEU A 139 2.84 -11.49 -13.71
C LEU A 139 3.64 -12.79 -13.55
N ALA A 140 4.84 -12.73 -12.95
CA ALA A 140 5.64 -13.91 -12.66
C ALA A 140 4.94 -14.87 -11.69
N ARG A 141 4.16 -14.33 -10.74
CA ARG A 141 3.33 -15.10 -9.80
C ARG A 141 1.94 -15.42 -10.34
N LYS A 142 1.69 -15.21 -11.63
CA LYS A 142 0.43 -15.54 -12.33
C LYS A 142 -0.80 -14.72 -11.88
N PHE A 143 -0.60 -13.46 -11.50
CA PHE A 143 -1.70 -12.51 -11.31
C PHE A 143 -2.05 -11.87 -12.66
N ALA A 144 -3.33 -11.79 -12.97
CA ALA A 144 -3.86 -10.95 -14.04
C ALA A 144 -3.90 -9.50 -13.54
N VAL A 145 -3.11 -8.61 -14.15
CA VAL A 145 -2.89 -7.25 -13.62
C VAL A 145 -3.66 -6.23 -14.43
N ILE A 146 -4.40 -5.36 -13.75
CA ILE A 146 -5.05 -4.19 -14.32
C ILE A 146 -4.58 -2.93 -13.56
N THR A 147 -4.17 -1.91 -14.34
CA THR A 147 -3.81 -0.58 -13.85
C THR A 147 -4.76 0.43 -14.48
N ILE A 148 -5.21 1.40 -13.70
CA ILE A 148 -6.17 2.43 -14.12
C ILE A 148 -5.62 3.79 -13.73
N SER A 149 -5.63 4.74 -14.66
CA SER A 149 -5.24 6.12 -14.39
C SER A 149 -6.35 6.86 -13.63
N SER A 150 -5.99 7.66 -12.63
CA SER A 150 -6.94 8.58 -12.00
C SER A 150 -7.35 9.69 -12.97
N ALA A 151 -8.46 10.36 -12.68
CA ALA A 151 -8.96 11.48 -13.49
C ALA A 151 -8.07 12.74 -13.43
N GLY A 152 -7.14 12.82 -12.47
CA GLY A 152 -6.20 13.92 -12.32
C GLY A 152 -4.80 13.45 -11.93
N GLU A 153 -4.02 14.33 -11.30
CA GLU A 153 -2.69 13.97 -10.78
C GLU A 153 -2.79 13.00 -9.59
N CYS A 154 -3.85 13.12 -8.78
CA CYS A 154 -4.12 12.25 -7.65
C CYS A 154 -5.55 11.71 -7.76
N TRP A 155 -5.80 10.56 -7.13
CA TRP A 155 -7.14 10.03 -6.92
C TRP A 155 -8.03 10.99 -6.10
N SER A 156 -9.28 11.14 -6.53
CA SER A 156 -10.28 11.96 -5.87
C SER A 156 -10.96 11.21 -4.73
N LEU A 157 -10.64 11.60 -3.49
CA LEU A 157 -11.16 10.92 -2.29
C LEU A 157 -12.58 11.39 -1.91
N GLY A 158 -12.92 12.64 -2.23
CA GLY A 158 -14.22 13.24 -1.92
C GLY A 158 -15.30 13.01 -2.99
N ARG A 159 -14.94 12.53 -4.19
CA ARG A 159 -15.88 12.34 -5.30
C ARG A 159 -16.19 10.85 -5.47
N GLN A 160 -17.41 10.46 -5.11
CA GLN A 160 -17.89 9.08 -5.32
C GLN A 160 -17.83 8.65 -6.80
N GLN A 161 -17.94 9.60 -7.73
CA GLN A 161 -17.98 9.33 -9.17
C GLN A 161 -16.75 8.56 -9.69
N GLU A 162 -15.54 8.90 -9.25
CA GLU A 162 -14.33 8.21 -9.72
C GLU A 162 -14.28 6.76 -9.23
N ARG A 163 -14.67 6.50 -7.98
CA ARG A 163 -14.78 5.13 -7.46
C ARG A 163 -15.82 4.30 -8.20
N LEU A 164 -16.97 4.90 -8.53
CA LEU A 164 -17.99 4.23 -9.34
C LEU A 164 -17.45 3.88 -10.73
N ILE A 165 -16.76 4.81 -11.40
CA ILE A 165 -16.14 4.56 -12.71
C ILE A 165 -15.13 3.41 -12.61
N VAL A 166 -14.21 3.45 -11.65
CA VAL A 166 -13.19 2.40 -11.48
C VAL A 166 -13.81 1.05 -11.14
N LYS A 167 -14.78 1.01 -10.23
CA LYS A 167 -15.51 -0.22 -9.88
C LYS A 167 -16.13 -0.86 -11.12
N GLU A 168 -16.77 -0.07 -11.99
CA GLU A 168 -17.39 -0.56 -13.21
C GLU A 168 -16.36 -0.94 -14.29
N ILE A 169 -15.20 -0.26 -14.36
CA ILE A 169 -14.06 -0.68 -15.20
C ILE A 169 -13.54 -2.05 -14.75
N ILE A 170 -13.29 -2.25 -13.44
CA ILE A 170 -12.77 -3.52 -12.92
C ILE A 170 -13.76 -4.65 -13.21
N LYS A 171 -15.05 -4.47 -12.86
CA LYS A 171 -16.08 -5.49 -13.14
C LYS A 171 -16.18 -5.84 -14.61
N TRP A 172 -16.22 -4.84 -15.48
CA TRP A 172 -16.26 -5.06 -16.92
C TRP A 172 -15.03 -5.85 -17.39
N TRP A 173 -13.84 -5.45 -16.94
CA TRP A 173 -12.60 -6.08 -17.38
C TRP A 173 -12.52 -7.54 -16.91
N VAL A 174 -12.92 -7.80 -15.67
CA VAL A 174 -13.03 -9.17 -15.11
C VAL A 174 -13.99 -10.01 -15.96
N ALA A 175 -15.18 -9.48 -16.27
CA ALA A 175 -16.17 -10.20 -17.07
C ALA A 175 -15.74 -10.43 -18.53
N LYS A 176 -15.20 -9.39 -19.18
CA LYS A 176 -14.68 -9.44 -20.56
C LYS A 176 -13.63 -10.55 -20.73
N ASN A 177 -12.82 -10.78 -19.71
CA ASN A 177 -11.72 -11.73 -19.74
C ASN A 177 -12.03 -13.06 -19.02
N LYS A 178 -13.29 -13.28 -18.58
CA LYS A 178 -13.74 -14.51 -17.92
C LYS A 178 -12.98 -14.84 -16.62
N LEU A 179 -12.70 -13.81 -15.82
CA LEU A 179 -11.90 -13.91 -14.57
C LEU A 179 -12.77 -13.90 -13.30
N GLU A 180 -14.10 -14.00 -13.42
CA GLU A 180 -15.07 -13.83 -12.31
C GLU A 180 -14.89 -14.84 -11.19
N LYS A 181 -14.33 -16.01 -11.49
CA LYS A 181 -14.07 -17.07 -10.52
C LYS A 181 -12.75 -16.91 -9.77
N LEU A 182 -11.93 -15.94 -10.16
CA LEU A 182 -10.63 -15.71 -9.54
C LEU A 182 -10.74 -14.75 -8.35
N PRO A 183 -9.94 -14.95 -7.30
CA PRO A 183 -9.71 -13.96 -6.25
C PRO A 183 -9.41 -12.57 -6.82
N LEU A 184 -9.96 -11.53 -6.19
CA LEU A 184 -9.72 -10.13 -6.55
C LEU A 184 -8.98 -9.44 -5.40
N VAL A 185 -7.77 -8.95 -5.66
CA VAL A 185 -6.95 -8.21 -4.70
C VAL A 185 -6.61 -6.82 -5.24
N ALA A 186 -6.22 -5.90 -4.37
CA ALA A 186 -5.81 -4.56 -4.77
C ALA A 186 -4.57 -4.06 -4.02
N LEU A 187 -3.77 -3.26 -4.70
CA LEU A 187 -2.66 -2.50 -4.12
C LEU A 187 -2.80 -1.04 -4.53
N GLY A 188 -2.65 -0.13 -3.57
CA GLY A 188 -2.57 1.30 -3.86
C GLY A 188 -1.45 1.97 -3.08
N ALA A 189 -0.78 2.94 -3.70
CA ALA A 189 0.25 3.75 -3.04
C ALA A 189 -0.20 5.19 -2.82
N SER A 190 0.06 5.75 -1.63
CA SER A 190 -0.26 7.14 -1.26
C SER A 190 -1.73 7.49 -1.56
N SER A 191 -2.03 8.40 -2.49
CA SER A 191 -3.41 8.71 -2.92
C SER A 191 -4.13 7.48 -3.48
N GLY A 192 -3.44 6.58 -4.17
CA GLY A 192 -3.96 5.29 -4.61
C GLY A 192 -4.26 4.35 -3.46
N GLY A 193 -3.46 4.38 -2.38
CA GLY A 193 -3.73 3.60 -1.17
C GLY A 193 -5.00 4.10 -0.47
N TYR A 194 -5.16 5.41 -0.36
CA TYR A 194 -6.42 6.00 0.11
C TYR A 194 -7.60 5.61 -0.76
N PHE A 195 -7.43 5.68 -2.08
CA PHE A 195 -8.47 5.32 -3.02
C PHE A 195 -8.88 3.85 -2.88
N VAL A 196 -7.91 2.93 -2.86
CA VAL A 196 -8.16 1.48 -2.65
C VAL A 196 -8.86 1.24 -1.32
N SER A 197 -8.46 1.93 -0.24
CA SER A 197 -9.10 1.77 1.06
C SER A 197 -10.59 2.19 1.06
N LEU A 198 -10.95 3.22 0.30
CA LEU A 198 -12.35 3.62 0.12
C LEU A 198 -13.08 2.72 -0.89
N LEU A 199 -12.42 2.31 -1.97
CA LEU A 199 -13.00 1.41 -2.96
C LEU A 199 -13.37 0.06 -2.35
N ALA A 200 -12.61 -0.41 -1.35
CA ALA A 200 -12.90 -1.61 -0.57
C ALA A 200 -14.21 -1.52 0.24
N THR A 201 -14.80 -0.33 0.42
CA THR A 201 -16.16 -0.20 0.98
C THR A 201 -17.24 -0.37 -0.07
N ASP A 202 -16.91 -0.19 -1.35
CA ASP A 202 -17.85 -0.22 -2.47
C ASP A 202 -17.81 -1.56 -3.23
N MET A 203 -16.75 -2.36 -3.09
CA MET A 203 -16.60 -3.67 -3.72
C MET A 203 -15.71 -4.61 -2.90
N LYS A 204 -15.99 -5.91 -3.00
CA LYS A 204 -15.29 -6.96 -2.24
C LYS A 204 -13.93 -7.27 -2.84
N PHE A 205 -12.91 -7.26 -1.99
CA PHE A 205 -11.56 -7.76 -2.29
C PHE A 205 -11.24 -8.91 -1.33
N ASN A 206 -10.45 -9.88 -1.79
CA ASN A 206 -9.92 -10.94 -0.94
C ASN A 206 -8.93 -10.40 0.09
N SER A 207 -8.12 -9.41 -0.30
CA SER A 207 -7.21 -8.68 0.55
C SER A 207 -6.72 -7.43 -0.19
N ILE A 208 -6.26 -6.44 0.56
CA ILE A 208 -5.71 -5.19 0.02
C ILE A 208 -4.35 -4.88 0.62
N THR A 209 -3.52 -4.19 -0.14
CA THR A 209 -2.24 -3.61 0.32
C THR A 209 -2.26 -2.11 0.18
N LEU A 210 -2.01 -1.41 1.28
CA LEU A 210 -1.99 0.05 1.38
C LEU A 210 -0.56 0.51 1.60
N MET A 211 0.06 0.97 0.53
CA MET A 211 1.46 1.40 0.54
C MET A 211 1.54 2.89 0.80
N ILE A 212 2.41 3.30 1.73
CA ILE A 212 2.64 4.67 2.18
C ILE A 212 1.33 5.43 2.41
N ALA A 213 0.29 4.73 2.89
CA ALA A 213 -1.08 5.21 3.06
C ALA A 213 -1.64 4.69 4.39
N GLN A 214 -2.40 5.54 5.09
CA GLN A 214 -2.94 5.23 6.42
C GLN A 214 -4.33 4.62 6.38
N ALA A 215 -4.88 4.25 5.22
CA ALA A 215 -6.30 3.92 5.03
C ALA A 215 -7.27 5.08 5.32
N LEU A 216 -8.45 5.03 4.72
CA LEU A 216 -9.57 5.91 4.99
C LEU A 216 -10.87 5.10 5.04
N PHE A 217 -11.73 5.46 6.00
CA PHE A 217 -13.05 4.85 6.18
C PHE A 217 -14.11 5.94 6.21
N TYR A 218 -15.25 5.70 5.55
CA TYR A 218 -16.39 6.62 5.63
C TYR A 218 -16.89 6.74 7.08
N GLY A 219 -17.10 7.98 7.52
CA GLY A 219 -17.51 8.26 8.90
C GLY A 219 -16.50 7.83 9.97
N LYS A 220 -15.26 7.48 9.59
CA LYS A 220 -14.23 6.90 10.46
C LYS A 220 -14.64 5.56 11.10
N VAL A 221 -15.60 4.85 10.52
CA VAL A 221 -16.03 3.53 10.99
C VAL A 221 -15.58 2.47 9.99
N VAL A 222 -14.82 1.50 10.48
CA VAL A 222 -14.43 0.33 9.71
C VAL A 222 -15.67 -0.55 9.45
N PRO A 223 -16.00 -0.84 8.18
CA PRO A 223 -17.10 -1.77 7.85
C PRO A 223 -16.84 -3.18 8.39
N ASP A 224 -17.89 -3.91 8.77
CA ASP A 224 -17.73 -5.23 9.38
C ASP A 224 -17.16 -6.28 8.39
N GLU A 225 -17.39 -6.14 7.08
CA GLU A 225 -16.85 -7.02 6.03
C GLU A 225 -15.63 -6.41 5.31
N TYR A 226 -14.85 -5.56 5.98
CA TYR A 226 -13.67 -4.94 5.37
C TYR A 226 -12.56 -5.97 5.10
N PRO A 227 -11.86 -5.92 3.96
CA PRO A 227 -10.91 -6.96 3.59
C PRO A 227 -9.67 -6.98 4.49
N PRO A 228 -9.02 -8.15 4.63
CA PRO A 228 -7.68 -8.25 5.19
C PRO A 228 -6.75 -7.21 4.57
N THR A 229 -6.06 -6.45 5.42
CA THR A 229 -5.28 -5.27 5.01
C THR A 229 -3.81 -5.38 5.39
N LEU A 230 -2.92 -5.20 4.41
CA LEU A 230 -1.48 -5.06 4.65
C LEU A 230 -1.07 -3.59 4.52
N PHE A 231 -0.46 -3.03 5.56
CA PHE A 231 0.17 -1.72 5.49
C PHE A 231 1.64 -1.86 5.11
N VAL A 232 2.11 -1.11 4.12
CA VAL A 232 3.52 -1.06 3.73
C VAL A 232 3.97 0.39 3.89
N HIS A 233 4.89 0.68 4.81
CA HIS A 233 5.23 2.05 5.15
C HIS A 233 6.72 2.26 5.39
N MET A 234 7.12 3.52 5.36
CA MET A 234 8.50 3.93 5.60
C MET A 234 8.56 4.69 6.92
N PRO A 235 9.47 4.32 7.84
CA PRO A 235 9.41 4.79 9.22
C PRO A 235 9.77 6.28 9.39
N LYS A 236 10.44 6.91 8.42
CA LYS A 236 10.71 8.36 8.46
C LYS A 236 9.47 9.21 8.20
N ASP A 237 8.39 8.64 7.66
CA ASP A 237 7.10 9.31 7.53
C ASP A 237 6.31 9.21 8.84
N HIS A 238 6.80 9.91 9.87
CA HIS A 238 6.29 9.79 11.24
C HIS A 238 4.81 10.15 11.37
N ALA A 239 4.36 11.17 10.64
CA ALA A 239 2.96 11.60 10.67
C ALA A 239 2.03 10.50 10.13
N ARG A 240 2.43 9.83 9.04
CA ARG A 240 1.68 8.71 8.47
C ARG A 240 1.73 7.49 9.38
N LEU A 241 2.90 7.17 9.93
CA LEU A 241 3.10 6.03 10.82
C LEU A 241 2.20 6.10 12.05
N GLN A 242 2.03 7.27 12.66
CA GLN A 242 1.14 7.44 13.80
C GLN A 242 -0.29 6.99 13.46
N ILE A 243 -0.82 7.41 12.31
CA ILE A 243 -2.21 7.11 11.93
C ILE A 243 -2.34 5.66 11.42
N ILE A 244 -1.30 5.10 10.80
CA ILE A 244 -1.23 3.66 10.50
C ILE A 244 -1.37 2.85 11.79
N ASN A 245 -0.66 3.22 12.86
CA ASN A 245 -0.75 2.51 14.14
C ASN A 245 -2.17 2.55 14.73
N GLU A 246 -2.85 3.70 14.65
CA GLU A 246 -4.24 3.84 15.07
C GLU A 246 -5.17 2.92 14.26
N ASN A 247 -5.00 2.87 12.94
CA ASN A 247 -5.84 2.04 12.07
C ASN A 247 -5.51 0.54 12.14
N LEU A 248 -4.26 0.16 12.41
CA LEU A 248 -3.89 -1.23 12.73
C LEU A 248 -4.67 -1.72 13.96
N LEU A 249 -4.76 -0.90 15.01
CA LEU A 249 -5.53 -1.24 16.22
C LEU A 249 -7.02 -1.35 15.90
N ALA A 250 -7.59 -0.35 15.21
CA ALA A 250 -9.01 -0.34 14.87
C ALA A 250 -9.44 -1.55 14.02
N LEU A 251 -8.61 -1.98 13.05
CA LEU A 251 -8.87 -3.16 12.24
C LEU A 251 -8.78 -4.45 13.06
N ARG A 252 -7.79 -4.58 13.95
CA ARG A 252 -7.66 -5.74 14.86
C ARG A 252 -8.83 -5.87 15.82
N GLU A 253 -9.29 -4.76 16.41
CA GLU A 253 -10.44 -4.74 17.32
C GLU A 253 -11.73 -5.17 16.61
N LYS A 254 -11.83 -4.95 15.30
CA LYS A 254 -12.91 -5.43 14.43
C LYS A 254 -12.74 -6.88 13.96
N GLY A 255 -11.66 -7.56 14.33
CA GLY A 255 -11.39 -8.94 13.94
C GLY A 255 -10.91 -9.10 12.49
N ILE A 256 -10.47 -8.02 11.83
CA ILE A 256 -9.93 -8.06 10.47
C ILE A 256 -8.45 -8.46 10.53
N ASP A 257 -8.02 -9.44 9.73
CA ASP A 257 -6.59 -9.77 9.64
C ASP A 257 -5.83 -8.58 9.05
N VAL A 258 -4.79 -8.15 9.77
CA VAL A 258 -4.03 -6.96 9.42
C VAL A 258 -2.58 -7.10 9.83
N ALA A 259 -1.70 -6.73 8.91
CA ALA A 259 -0.26 -6.80 9.08
C ALA A 259 0.41 -5.50 8.62
N GLU A 260 1.69 -5.34 8.97
CA GLU A 260 2.51 -4.25 8.48
C GLU A 260 3.89 -4.72 8.00
N ILE A 261 4.46 -3.95 7.07
CA ILE A 261 5.83 -4.07 6.58
C ILE A 261 6.47 -2.69 6.71
N THR A 262 7.62 -2.65 7.38
CA THR A 262 8.44 -1.43 7.49
C THR A 262 9.58 -1.46 6.48
N CYS A 263 9.62 -0.46 5.61
CA CYS A 263 10.61 -0.29 4.56
C CYS A 263 11.72 0.66 5.04
N MET A 264 12.86 0.09 5.42
CA MET A 264 14.01 0.85 5.95
C MET A 264 14.80 1.55 4.85
N GLU A 265 15.54 2.59 5.22
CA GLU A 265 16.54 3.19 4.34
C GLU A 265 17.66 2.21 4.04
N PHE A 266 18.35 2.44 2.92
CA PHE A 266 19.45 1.58 2.50
C PHE A 266 20.51 2.36 1.73
N PRO A 267 21.75 1.86 1.69
CA PRO A 267 22.82 2.55 1.00
C PRO A 267 22.72 2.34 -0.51
N LEU A 268 22.95 3.42 -1.26
CA LEU A 268 23.25 3.32 -2.68
C LEU A 268 24.65 2.69 -2.86
N TYR A 269 24.83 1.98 -3.97
CA TYR A 269 26.14 1.48 -4.41
C TYR A 269 26.35 1.85 -5.89
N PRO A 270 27.59 1.77 -6.43
CA PRO A 270 27.92 2.36 -7.73
C PRO A 270 27.04 1.92 -8.91
N ASN A 271 26.61 0.65 -8.95
CA ASN A 271 25.77 0.11 -10.03
C ASN A 271 24.26 0.14 -9.72
N PHE A 272 23.85 0.63 -8.55
CA PHE A 272 22.47 0.53 -8.07
C PHE A 272 21.44 1.04 -9.08
N LEU A 273 21.65 2.23 -9.65
CA LEU A 273 20.71 2.81 -10.60
C LEU A 273 20.64 1.99 -11.90
N ALA A 274 21.77 1.52 -12.43
CA ALA A 274 21.78 0.69 -13.63
C ALA A 274 21.16 -0.70 -13.42
N ASP A 275 21.23 -1.22 -12.19
CA ASP A 275 20.60 -2.50 -11.85
C ASP A 275 19.07 -2.39 -11.76
N ARG A 276 18.53 -1.18 -11.52
CA ARG A 276 17.09 -0.94 -11.30
C ARG A 276 16.38 -0.20 -12.42
N ILE A 277 17.10 0.61 -13.19
CA ILE A 277 16.53 1.47 -14.24
C ILE A 277 16.92 0.92 -15.62
N PRO A 278 15.99 0.30 -16.35
CA PRO A 278 16.31 -0.24 -17.67
C PRO A 278 16.68 0.84 -18.67
N GLY A 279 17.74 0.59 -19.43
CA GLY A 279 18.33 1.55 -20.35
C GLY A 279 19.37 2.49 -19.72
N LEU A 280 19.56 2.48 -18.39
CA LEU A 280 20.64 3.24 -17.77
C LEU A 280 21.96 2.45 -17.82
N ASP A 281 22.99 3.03 -18.44
CA ASP A 281 24.30 2.41 -18.54
C ASP A 281 25.02 2.31 -17.17
N ARG A 282 25.77 1.24 -16.97
CA ARG A 282 26.53 1.01 -15.72
C ARG A 282 27.58 2.08 -15.48
N THR A 283 28.30 2.52 -16.53
CA THR A 283 29.30 3.58 -16.41
C THR A 283 28.65 4.89 -15.98
N VAL A 284 27.46 5.17 -16.49
CA VAL A 284 26.68 6.36 -16.11
C VAL A 284 26.22 6.26 -14.65
N SER A 285 25.73 5.10 -14.21
CA SER A 285 25.38 4.85 -12.80
C SER A 285 26.57 5.11 -11.87
N VAL A 286 27.75 4.58 -12.21
CA VAL A 286 28.98 4.80 -11.41
C VAL A 286 29.33 6.28 -11.32
N LYS A 287 29.29 7.01 -12.44
CA LYS A 287 29.55 8.47 -12.45
C LYS A 287 28.52 9.27 -11.65
N LEU A 288 27.25 8.88 -11.67
CA LEU A 288 26.20 9.50 -10.85
C LEU A 288 26.44 9.24 -9.37
N PHE A 289 26.82 8.01 -9.00
CA PHE A 289 27.18 7.67 -7.62
C PHE A 289 28.35 8.52 -7.10
N GLU A 290 29.43 8.63 -7.89
CA GLU A 290 30.57 9.50 -7.57
C GLU A 290 30.17 10.98 -7.44
N LEU A 291 29.28 11.46 -8.33
CA LEU A 291 28.74 12.82 -8.24
C LEU A 291 27.97 13.01 -6.94
N PHE A 292 27.11 12.06 -6.56
CA PHE A 292 26.32 12.13 -5.33
C PHE A 292 27.22 12.16 -4.10
N GLN A 293 28.28 11.36 -4.08
CA GLN A 293 29.25 11.34 -3.00
C GLN A 293 30.03 12.66 -2.92
N LYS A 294 30.56 13.15 -4.05
CA LYS A 294 31.31 14.41 -4.12
C LYS A 294 30.49 15.62 -3.69
N LYS A 295 29.20 15.64 -4.02
CA LYS A 295 28.27 16.70 -3.64
C LYS A 295 27.70 16.52 -2.23
N GLY A 296 28.02 15.41 -1.56
CA GLY A 296 27.55 15.10 -0.21
C GLY A 296 26.05 14.81 -0.13
N PHE A 297 25.43 14.38 -1.24
CA PHE A 297 24.03 13.94 -1.27
C PHE A 297 23.86 12.59 -0.58
N ILE A 298 24.87 11.72 -0.74
CA ILE A 298 25.04 10.51 0.04
C ILE A 298 26.20 10.68 1.03
N ASP A 299 26.17 9.90 2.11
CA ASP A 299 27.29 9.79 3.05
C ASP A 299 28.39 8.82 2.57
N GLN A 300 29.40 8.63 3.40
CA GLN A 300 30.54 7.74 3.12
C GLN A 300 30.13 6.26 2.99
N ASN A 301 28.98 5.87 3.56
CA ASN A 301 28.43 4.53 3.53
C ASN A 301 27.38 4.36 2.41
N GLY A 302 27.08 5.42 1.65
CA GLY A 302 26.12 5.40 0.55
C GLY A 302 24.70 5.78 0.93
N PHE A 303 24.41 6.14 2.18
CA PHE A 303 23.05 6.51 2.61
C PHE A 303 22.68 7.92 2.16
N MET A 304 21.44 8.07 1.72
CA MET A 304 20.88 9.37 1.36
C MET A 304 20.77 10.28 2.58
N LYS A 305 21.35 11.48 2.51
CA LYS A 305 21.26 12.46 3.62
C LYS A 305 19.95 13.25 3.64
N LYS A 306 19.25 13.30 2.50
CA LYS A 306 17.97 13.99 2.30
C LYS A 306 17.10 13.20 1.33
N ASP A 307 15.80 13.42 1.40
CA ASP A 307 14.84 12.98 0.38
C ASP A 307 15.34 13.36 -1.02
N GLY A 308 15.26 12.43 -1.97
CA GLY A 308 15.69 12.62 -3.36
C GLY A 308 14.98 13.79 -4.05
N ARG A 309 13.71 14.06 -3.71
CA ARG A 309 12.93 15.22 -4.19
C ARG A 309 13.50 16.55 -3.68
N ARG A 310 14.13 16.54 -2.52
CA ARG A 310 14.77 17.71 -1.89
C ARG A 310 16.25 17.83 -2.23
N THR A 311 16.80 16.86 -2.96
CA THR A 311 18.20 16.80 -3.33
C THR A 311 18.41 17.48 -4.68
N LYS A 312 19.30 18.47 -4.73
CA LYS A 312 19.58 19.30 -5.93
C LYS A 312 20.49 18.59 -6.94
N TRP A 313 20.26 17.30 -7.17
CA TRP A 313 21.13 16.48 -8.02
C TRP A 313 21.06 16.85 -9.50
N LYS A 314 19.88 17.28 -9.99
CA LYS A 314 19.70 17.81 -11.35
C LYS A 314 20.50 19.11 -11.57
N GLU A 315 20.61 19.96 -10.56
CA GLU A 315 21.46 21.17 -10.60
C GLU A 315 22.94 20.78 -10.64
N ALA A 316 23.36 19.86 -9.77
CA ALA A 316 24.73 19.36 -9.76
C ALA A 316 25.13 18.64 -11.06
N LEU A 317 24.18 17.97 -11.73
CA LEU A 317 24.39 17.37 -13.04
C LEU A 317 24.66 18.44 -14.10
N ARG A 318 23.92 19.56 -14.07
CA ARG A 318 24.10 20.69 -14.99
C ARG A 318 25.46 21.37 -14.89
N GLU A 319 26.14 21.23 -13.78
CA GLU A 319 27.51 21.75 -13.61
C GLU A 319 28.59 20.84 -14.24
N ARG A 320 28.21 19.69 -14.83
CA ARG A 320 29.13 18.75 -15.49
C ARG A 320 28.75 18.49 -16.94
N GLU A 321 29.44 19.17 -17.86
CA GLU A 321 29.24 19.01 -19.32
C GLU A 321 29.33 17.56 -19.80
N THR A 322 30.21 16.74 -19.21
CA THR A 322 30.42 15.33 -19.65
C THR A 322 29.29 14.37 -19.30
N LEU A 323 28.42 14.71 -18.34
CA LEU A 323 27.23 13.94 -18.00
C LEU A 323 25.96 14.53 -18.60
N LEU A 324 25.98 15.83 -18.93
CA LEU A 324 24.87 16.51 -19.60
C LEU A 324 24.68 16.09 -21.06
N SER A 325 25.75 15.68 -21.73
CA SER A 325 25.67 15.15 -23.09
C SER A 325 24.94 13.80 -23.16
N ASP A 326 24.73 13.13 -22.01
CA ASP A 326 23.97 11.90 -21.94
C ASP A 326 22.47 12.19 -21.82
N LYS A 327 21.83 12.33 -22.98
CA LYS A 327 20.38 12.52 -23.13
C LYS A 327 19.57 11.50 -22.31
N THR A 328 20.11 10.30 -22.13
CA THR A 328 19.53 9.20 -21.34
C THR A 328 19.30 9.62 -19.89
N VAL A 329 20.23 10.34 -19.27
CA VAL A 329 20.12 10.76 -17.86
C VAL A 329 19.03 11.80 -17.66
N LEU A 330 18.87 12.71 -18.62
CA LEU A 330 17.82 13.73 -18.60
C LEU A 330 16.44 13.08 -18.78
N ASP A 331 16.32 12.16 -19.75
CA ASP A 331 15.08 11.43 -20.04
C ASP A 331 14.68 10.50 -18.87
N LEU A 332 15.65 9.92 -18.16
CA LEU A 332 15.44 9.05 -17.00
C LEU A 332 15.39 9.82 -15.66
N GLY A 333 15.30 11.15 -15.71
CA GLY A 333 15.40 11.98 -14.51
C GLY A 333 14.31 11.74 -13.44
N HIS A 334 13.16 11.18 -13.81
CA HIS A 334 12.14 10.76 -12.85
C HIS A 334 12.50 9.41 -12.19
N HIS A 335 13.00 8.45 -12.97
CA HIS A 335 13.43 7.13 -12.50
C HIS A 335 14.56 7.25 -11.48
N ILE A 336 15.57 8.08 -11.77
CA ILE A 336 16.69 8.31 -10.84
C ILE A 336 16.19 8.95 -9.53
N GLN A 337 15.27 9.92 -9.63
CA GLN A 337 14.76 10.63 -8.46
C GLN A 337 13.93 9.70 -7.56
N GLU A 338 13.09 8.85 -8.14
CA GLU A 338 12.31 7.83 -7.42
C GLU A 338 13.22 6.89 -6.62
N GLU A 339 14.26 6.35 -7.25
CA GLU A 339 15.25 5.49 -6.60
C GLU A 339 15.98 6.17 -5.44
N MET A 340 16.26 7.47 -5.57
CA MET A 340 16.83 8.27 -4.47
C MET A 340 15.83 8.48 -3.32
N ASN A 341 14.53 8.64 -3.61
CA ASN A 341 13.50 8.77 -2.58
C ASN A 341 13.32 7.46 -1.83
N LEU A 342 13.28 6.35 -2.58
CA LEU A 342 13.19 5.00 -2.07
C LEU A 342 14.35 4.70 -1.11
N ALA A 343 15.59 4.98 -1.51
CA ALA A 343 16.78 4.80 -0.68
C ALA A 343 16.76 5.63 0.60
N PHE A 344 16.16 6.82 0.57
CA PHE A 344 15.97 7.64 1.76
C PHE A 344 14.89 7.11 2.70
N ALA A 345 13.99 6.22 2.24
CA ALA A 345 12.86 5.67 2.98
C ALA A 345 11.94 6.75 3.57
N TYR A 346 11.41 7.61 2.71
CA TYR A 346 10.34 8.55 3.05
C TYR A 346 9.31 8.64 1.93
N HIS A 347 8.08 8.20 2.20
CA HIS A 347 6.91 8.41 1.35
C HIS A 347 7.15 8.08 -0.14
N GLU A 348 7.66 6.88 -0.43
CA GLU A 348 7.86 6.39 -1.80
C GLU A 348 7.25 5.00 -2.00
N MET A 349 6.74 4.74 -3.21
CA MET A 349 6.31 3.38 -3.58
C MET A 349 7.51 2.43 -3.50
N THR A 350 7.27 1.12 -3.32
CA THR A 350 8.36 0.16 -3.29
C THR A 350 7.95 -1.23 -3.78
N SER A 351 8.80 -1.76 -4.65
CA SER A 351 8.86 -3.13 -5.13
C SER A 351 9.77 -4.01 -4.27
N LEU A 352 10.55 -3.43 -3.35
CA LEU A 352 11.53 -4.18 -2.56
C LEU A 352 10.84 -5.30 -1.77
N GLN A 353 9.70 -5.02 -1.15
CA GLN A 353 8.95 -6.02 -0.37
C GLN A 353 7.88 -6.76 -1.17
N SER A 354 8.06 -6.86 -2.50
CA SER A 354 7.09 -7.54 -3.38
C SER A 354 6.83 -8.98 -2.93
N GLU A 355 7.85 -9.75 -2.55
CA GLU A 355 7.63 -11.15 -2.13
C GLU A 355 6.66 -11.23 -0.94
N GLN A 356 6.88 -10.42 0.11
CA GLN A 356 5.98 -10.38 1.27
C GLN A 356 4.57 -9.89 0.92
N ILE A 357 4.46 -8.90 0.01
CA ILE A 357 3.17 -8.36 -0.45
C ILE A 357 2.37 -9.45 -1.20
N TYR A 358 3.02 -10.20 -2.09
CA TYR A 358 2.34 -11.25 -2.84
C TYR A 358 2.06 -12.49 -1.99
N ASP A 359 2.91 -12.80 -1.01
CA ASP A 359 2.64 -13.84 -0.01
C ASP A 359 1.39 -13.49 0.81
N TRP A 360 1.24 -12.22 1.17
CA TRP A 360 0.02 -11.71 1.82
C TRP A 360 -1.20 -11.96 0.94
N PHE A 361 -1.19 -11.54 -0.32
CA PHE A 361 -2.32 -11.77 -1.21
C PHE A 361 -2.67 -13.24 -1.35
N GLU A 362 -1.67 -14.11 -1.56
CA GLU A 362 -1.86 -15.54 -1.75
C GLU A 362 -2.41 -16.24 -0.52
N SER A 363 -1.98 -15.83 0.68
CA SER A 363 -2.52 -16.37 1.94
C SER A 363 -4.02 -16.09 2.14
N HIS A 364 -4.58 -15.11 1.42
CA HIS A 364 -5.99 -14.71 1.51
C HIS A 364 -6.82 -15.08 0.27
N MET A 365 -6.25 -15.81 -0.70
CA MET A 365 -6.99 -16.24 -1.90
C MET A 365 -8.03 -17.32 -1.61
N ASN A 366 -7.78 -18.19 -0.63
CA ASN A 366 -8.63 -19.34 -0.32
C ASN A 366 -9.76 -19.04 0.67
N ALA A 367 -9.80 -17.85 1.24
CA ALA A 367 -10.76 -17.47 2.28
C ALA A 367 -12.24 -17.46 1.84
N TRP A 368 -12.52 -17.61 0.54
CA TRP A 368 -13.89 -17.62 0.00
C TRP A 368 -14.50 -19.01 -0.17
N TYR A 369 -13.74 -20.10 -0.01
CA TYR A 369 -14.30 -21.45 -0.17
C TYR A 369 -15.05 -21.99 1.05
N HIS A 370 -15.08 -21.26 2.16
CA HIS A 370 -15.79 -21.67 3.36
C HIS A 370 -16.47 -20.47 4.00
N HIS A 371 -17.73 -20.16 3.65
CA HIS A 371 -18.80 -19.84 4.62
C HIS A 371 -20.18 -19.42 4.05
N SER A 372 -20.46 -19.48 2.74
CA SER A 372 -21.83 -19.22 2.24
C SER A 372 -22.51 -20.38 1.49
N ASP A 373 -21.78 -21.31 0.89
CA ASP A 373 -22.41 -22.25 -0.06
C ASP A 373 -22.75 -23.65 0.53
N LEU A 374 -22.65 -23.81 1.85
CA LEU A 374 -23.01 -25.06 2.55
C LEU A 374 -24.31 -24.97 3.37
N LYS A 375 -24.97 -23.82 3.42
CA LYS A 375 -26.31 -23.71 4.03
C LYS A 375 -27.45 -23.85 3.02
N ASP A 376 -27.20 -23.63 1.74
CA ASP A 376 -28.22 -23.76 0.68
C ASP A 376 -28.25 -25.14 0.00
N PHE A 377 -27.43 -26.09 0.44
CA PHE A 377 -27.43 -27.47 -0.09
C PHE A 377 -27.83 -28.56 0.92
N MET A 378 -28.09 -28.20 2.19
CA MET A 378 -28.51 -29.15 3.23
C MET A 378 -29.60 -28.62 4.17
N GLY A 379 -30.53 -27.80 3.66
CA GLY A 379 -31.65 -27.28 4.46
C GLY A 379 -32.96 -27.20 3.69
N GLN A 380 -33.72 -28.30 3.71
CA GLN A 380 -35.17 -28.47 3.47
C GLN A 380 -35.79 -27.96 2.16
#